data_AF-K9YP68-F1
#
_entry.id   AF-K9YP68-F1
#
_cell.length_a   1.000
_cell.length_b   1.000
_cell.length_c   1.000
_cell.angle_alpha   90.00
_cell.angle_beta   90.00
_cell.angle_gamma   90.00
#
_symmetry.space_group_name_H-M   'P 1'
#
loop_
_entity.id
_entity.type
_entity.pdbx_description
1 polymer ?
#
loop_
_entity_poly.entity_id
_entity_poly.type
_entity_poly.pdbx_seq_one_letter_code
_entity_poly.pdbx_strand_id
1 'polypeptide(L)'
;MLLQDSALLSLESGSWFKLICGASYQHLPSIRNLALAYTLAGVDCIDVAADRAVINSALVGIGVAKNFRQKAIALGYNPSNPLLMVSVNDGEDPHFRKAYFNPSKCPPECDRPCENICPADAIKFEHPTEGVKEKLCYGCGRCIPICPYGFIDTQSHVISIDEVLNWLTKLPINALEIHTQAGHFQHFQTLWQSVKPHLCRLQLIAISCPYTPTVTDYLRQIENHIKPLPIPLIWQTDGRPMSGDIGKGTTHLTIKYAQTMMEQGFTDYFQLAGGTNEHTALKIREMGLSDKINGIAFGSKARKILAEILHELEIISPQNQLEDYPHLLWEAVFVASKLVNSLKKNNID
;
A
#
# COMPACT_ATOMS: atom_id res chain seq x y z
N MET A 1 28.67 1.87 -1.15
CA MET A 1 27.31 2.33 -1.52
C MET A 1 26.43 2.17 -0.30
N LEU A 2 25.70 3.20 0.12
CA LEU A 2 24.91 3.13 1.35
C LEU A 2 23.64 2.33 1.07
N LEU A 3 23.22 1.50 2.03
CA LEU A 3 22.02 0.66 1.87
C LEU A 3 20.70 1.45 1.80
N GLN A 4 20.73 2.78 1.93
CA GLN A 4 19.58 3.66 1.68
C GLN A 4 19.42 4.00 0.19
N ASP A 5 20.50 3.95 -0.60
CA ASP A 5 20.49 4.30 -2.02
C ASP A 5 19.71 3.25 -2.84
N SER A 6 19.58 2.00 -2.34
CA SER A 6 19.01 0.88 -3.09
C SER A 6 17.55 1.07 -3.50
N ALA A 7 16.77 1.83 -2.72
CA ALA A 7 15.37 2.09 -3.02
C ALA A 7 15.24 3.07 -4.20
N LEU A 8 15.96 4.20 -4.17
CA LEU A 8 15.97 5.17 -5.26
C LEU A 8 16.61 4.59 -6.54
N LEU A 9 17.68 3.81 -6.41
CA LEU A 9 18.26 3.05 -7.53
C LEU A 9 17.27 2.04 -8.14
N SER A 10 16.36 1.48 -7.34
CA SER A 10 15.30 0.60 -7.85
C SER A 10 14.24 1.38 -8.62
N LEU A 11 13.93 2.62 -8.21
CA LEU A 11 13.03 3.53 -8.93
C LEU A 11 13.62 3.96 -10.29
N GLU A 12 14.90 4.33 -10.29
CA GLU A 12 15.64 4.71 -11.50
C GLU A 12 15.78 3.55 -12.50
N SER A 13 16.03 2.32 -12.01
CA SER A 13 16.30 1.13 -12.85
C SER A 13 15.05 0.37 -13.34
N GLY A 14 13.84 0.82 -13.00
CA GLY A 14 12.59 0.16 -13.38
C GLY A 14 12.25 -1.08 -12.56
N SER A 15 12.69 -1.14 -11.30
CA SER A 15 12.55 -2.32 -10.42
C SER A 15 11.95 -2.00 -9.05
N TRP A 16 11.26 -0.86 -8.91
CA TRP A 16 10.71 -0.38 -7.63
C TRP A 16 9.48 -1.16 -7.16
N PHE A 17 9.58 -1.77 -5.98
CA PHE A 17 8.53 -2.53 -5.32
C PHE A 17 8.05 -1.80 -4.06
N LYS A 18 6.78 -1.38 -4.06
CA LYS A 18 6.08 -0.79 -2.90
C LYS A 18 5.12 -1.82 -2.30
N LEU A 19 5.29 -2.16 -1.02
CA LEU A 19 4.27 -2.85 -0.23
C LEU A 19 3.25 -1.83 0.27
N ILE A 20 1.97 -2.00 -0.05
CA ILE A 20 0.87 -1.22 0.55
C ILE A 20 0.27 -2.05 1.70
N CYS A 21 0.51 -1.65 2.95
CA CYS A 21 -0.21 -2.22 4.09
C CYS A 21 -1.69 -1.78 4.08
N GLY A 22 -1.95 -0.54 3.65
CA GLY A 22 -3.30 0.01 3.39
C GLY A 22 -3.55 1.28 4.19
N ALA A 23 -4.05 2.32 3.52
CA ALA A 23 -4.26 3.66 4.11
C ALA A 23 -5.22 3.70 5.31
N SER A 24 -6.14 2.72 5.43
CA SER A 24 -7.02 2.52 6.61
C SER A 24 -6.71 1.26 7.43
N TYR A 25 -5.68 0.48 7.08
CA TYR A 25 -5.40 -0.79 7.77
C TYR A 25 -4.63 -0.53 9.07
N GLN A 26 -5.20 -0.95 10.21
CA GLN A 26 -4.65 -0.69 11.56
C GLN A 26 -4.39 -1.99 12.34
N HIS A 27 -4.29 -3.14 11.67
CA HIS A 27 -3.92 -4.39 12.34
C HIS A 27 -2.41 -4.45 12.60
N LEU A 28 -1.99 -3.87 13.73
CA LEU A 28 -0.60 -3.71 14.11
C LEU A 28 0.23 -5.02 14.00
N PRO A 29 -0.23 -6.20 14.49
CA PRO A 29 0.55 -7.43 14.40
C PRO A 29 0.84 -7.84 12.95
N SER A 30 -0.16 -7.84 12.07
CA SER A 30 0.08 -8.13 10.65
C SER A 30 0.97 -7.06 10.00
N ILE A 31 0.80 -5.77 10.30
CA ILE A 31 1.63 -4.69 9.71
C ILE A 31 3.10 -4.87 10.09
N ARG A 32 3.39 -5.16 11.36
CA ARG A 32 4.74 -5.51 11.85
C ARG A 32 5.33 -6.72 11.10
N ASN A 33 4.58 -7.82 11.03
CA ASN A 33 5.09 -9.08 10.49
C ASN A 33 5.20 -9.06 8.95
N LEU A 34 4.30 -8.34 8.26
CA LEU A 34 4.44 -7.97 6.85
C LEU A 34 5.71 -7.14 6.64
N ALA A 35 5.93 -6.09 7.43
CA ALA A 35 7.10 -5.23 7.31
C ALA A 35 8.42 -6.00 7.51
N LEU A 36 8.46 -6.91 8.49
CA LEU A 36 9.58 -7.84 8.71
C LEU A 36 9.82 -8.75 7.49
N ALA A 37 8.81 -9.50 7.06
CA ALA A 37 8.96 -10.48 5.97
C ALA A 37 9.34 -9.80 4.64
N TYR A 38 8.70 -8.68 4.29
CA TYR A 38 8.99 -7.94 3.06
C TYR A 38 10.33 -7.19 3.10
N THR A 39 10.79 -6.70 4.26
CA THR A 39 12.16 -6.15 4.41
C THR A 39 13.22 -7.22 4.14
N LEU A 40 13.02 -8.44 4.66
CA LEU A 40 13.93 -9.56 4.41
C LEU A 40 13.87 -10.06 2.96
N ALA A 41 12.71 -9.94 2.31
CA ALA A 41 12.51 -10.29 0.90
C ALA A 41 13.03 -9.25 -0.12
N GLY A 42 13.31 -8.01 0.30
CA GLY A 42 13.88 -6.96 -0.56
C GLY A 42 12.91 -5.89 -1.09
N VAL A 43 11.86 -5.56 -0.34
CA VAL A 43 10.91 -4.46 -0.63
C VAL A 43 11.63 -3.09 -0.64
N ASP A 44 11.32 -2.17 -1.55
CA ASP A 44 11.95 -0.82 -1.55
C ASP A 44 11.23 0.16 -0.66
N CYS A 45 9.92 0.00 -0.53
CA CYS A 45 9.06 0.91 0.21
C CYS A 45 7.94 0.15 0.93
N ILE A 46 7.69 0.53 2.18
CA ILE A 46 6.55 0.05 2.96
C ILE A 46 5.67 1.27 3.22
N ASP A 47 4.45 1.18 2.72
CA ASP A 47 3.45 2.25 2.75
C ASP A 47 2.31 1.92 3.70
N VAL A 48 2.01 2.87 4.58
CA VAL A 48 1.14 2.67 5.74
C VAL A 48 0.18 3.83 5.94
N ALA A 49 -0.92 3.54 6.64
CA ALA A 49 -1.83 4.55 7.16
C ALA A 49 -1.09 5.66 7.95
N ALA A 50 -1.61 6.88 7.89
CA ALA A 50 -1.19 8.03 8.69
C ALA A 50 -1.50 7.89 10.19
N ASP A 51 -1.20 6.75 10.80
CA ASP A 51 -1.45 6.44 12.20
C ASP A 51 -0.13 6.17 12.92
N ARG A 52 0.09 6.83 14.06
CA ARG A 52 1.36 6.74 14.80
C ARG A 52 1.65 5.33 15.35
N ALA A 53 0.63 4.57 15.74
CA ALA A 53 0.82 3.19 16.19
C ALA A 53 1.16 2.27 15.00
N VAL A 54 0.49 2.46 13.86
CA VAL A 54 0.79 1.76 12.60
C VAL A 54 2.23 2.03 12.13
N ILE A 55 2.63 3.30 12.08
CA ILE A 55 4.00 3.73 11.72
C ILE A 55 5.03 3.06 12.62
N ASN A 56 4.85 3.12 13.95
CA ASN A 56 5.76 2.46 14.89
C ASN A 56 5.78 0.93 14.71
N SER A 57 4.65 0.32 14.38
CA SER A 57 4.54 -1.13 14.18
C SER A 57 5.34 -1.59 12.95
N ALA A 58 5.25 -0.87 11.84
CA ALA A 58 6.08 -1.10 10.65
C ALA A 58 7.57 -0.88 10.95
N LEU A 59 7.92 0.18 11.68
CA LEU A 59 9.31 0.46 12.08
C LEU A 59 9.90 -0.62 13.00
N VAL A 60 9.10 -1.23 13.87
CA VAL A 60 9.53 -2.40 14.67
C VAL A 60 9.84 -3.59 13.75
N GLY A 61 8.96 -3.91 12.79
CA GLY A 61 9.20 -4.98 11.82
C GLY A 61 10.47 -4.78 10.98
N ILE A 62 10.67 -3.56 10.44
CA ILE A 62 11.90 -3.16 9.73
C ILE A 62 13.13 -3.23 10.67
N GLY A 63 12.98 -2.85 11.94
CA GLY A 63 14.02 -2.92 12.95
C GLY A 63 14.48 -4.36 13.22
N VAL A 64 13.54 -5.27 13.44
CA VAL A 64 13.80 -6.70 13.65
C VAL A 64 14.50 -7.32 12.44
N ALA A 65 14.09 -6.97 11.21
CA ALA A 65 14.68 -7.51 9.99
C ALA A 65 16.20 -7.29 9.91
N LYS A 66 16.74 -6.23 10.53
CA LYS A 66 18.19 -5.97 10.61
C LYS A 66 18.94 -7.10 11.32
N ASN A 67 18.35 -7.70 12.35
CA ASN A 67 18.94 -8.81 13.11
C ASN A 67 19.02 -10.11 12.27
N PHE A 68 18.10 -10.28 11.33
CA PHE A 68 18.04 -11.45 10.45
C PHE A 68 18.72 -11.25 9.08
N ARG A 69 19.22 -10.04 8.81
CA ARG A 69 19.79 -9.64 7.50
C ARG A 69 20.88 -10.59 7.00
N GLN A 70 21.86 -10.94 7.83
CA GLN A 70 22.94 -11.85 7.43
C GLN A 70 22.42 -13.26 7.12
N LYS A 71 21.45 -13.75 7.90
CA LYS A 71 20.83 -15.06 7.68
C LYS A 71 19.98 -15.08 6.41
N ALA A 72 19.28 -13.98 6.10
CA ALA A 72 18.54 -13.85 4.84
C ALA A 72 19.49 -13.90 3.62
N ILE A 73 20.61 -13.19 3.67
CA ILE A 73 21.66 -13.24 2.63
C ILE A 73 22.22 -14.65 2.48
N ALA A 74 22.52 -15.34 3.60
CA ALA A 74 23.01 -16.72 3.58
C ALA A 74 21.99 -17.74 3.01
N LEU A 75 20.70 -17.41 3.03
CA LEU A 75 19.61 -18.17 2.43
C LEU A 75 19.28 -17.74 0.99
N GLY A 76 20.06 -16.82 0.39
CA GLY A 76 19.89 -16.37 -1.00
C GLY A 76 18.87 -15.25 -1.21
N TYR A 77 18.37 -14.61 -0.14
CA TYR A 77 17.49 -13.44 -0.24
C TYR A 77 18.31 -12.13 -0.31
N ASN A 78 17.72 -11.08 -0.87
CA ASN A 78 18.32 -9.75 -0.97
C ASN A 78 17.60 -8.74 -0.03
N PRO A 79 17.82 -8.80 1.29
CA PRO A 79 17.14 -7.93 2.24
C PRO A 79 17.46 -6.45 1.99
N SER A 80 16.46 -5.58 2.06
CA SER A 80 16.59 -4.15 1.81
C SER A 80 16.73 -3.34 3.11
N ASN A 81 16.82 -2.01 3.00
CA ASN A 81 16.41 -1.07 4.04
C ASN A 81 15.31 -0.21 3.42
N PRO A 82 14.03 -0.58 3.54
CA PRO A 82 12.97 0.08 2.81
C PRO A 82 12.72 1.50 3.31
N LEU A 83 12.25 2.35 2.40
CA LEU A 83 11.67 3.63 2.73
C LEU A 83 10.34 3.41 3.45
N LEU A 84 10.10 4.15 4.53
CA LEU A 84 8.76 4.23 5.11
C LEU A 84 7.99 5.36 4.43
N MET A 85 6.87 5.02 3.81
CA MET A 85 5.92 5.95 3.21
C MET A 85 4.66 6.04 4.07
N VAL A 86 4.09 7.24 4.19
CA VAL A 86 2.82 7.47 4.88
C VAL A 86 1.80 8.04 3.90
N SER A 87 0.66 7.37 3.76
CA SER A 87 -0.49 7.84 2.97
C SER A 87 -1.27 8.91 3.71
N VAL A 88 -1.50 10.06 3.08
CA VAL A 88 -2.42 11.13 3.48
C VAL A 88 -3.42 11.43 2.37
N ASN A 89 -4.54 12.06 2.69
CA ASN A 89 -5.61 12.47 1.77
C ASN A 89 -5.80 13.99 1.76
N ASP A 90 -6.22 14.54 0.62
CA ASP A 90 -6.56 15.97 0.50
C ASP A 90 -8.01 16.32 0.92
N GLY A 91 -8.89 15.32 0.98
CA GLY A 91 -10.29 15.45 1.41
C GLY A 91 -10.90 14.08 1.72
N GLU A 92 -12.21 13.92 1.59
CA GLU A 92 -12.81 12.57 1.65
C GLU A 92 -12.22 11.70 0.54
N ASP A 93 -11.59 10.59 0.91
CA ASP A 93 -10.96 9.65 -0.01
C ASP A 93 -11.47 8.22 0.22
N PRO A 94 -11.80 7.46 -0.84
CA PRO A 94 -12.31 6.09 -0.70
C PRO A 94 -11.38 5.14 0.09
N HIS A 95 -10.06 5.33 0.09
CA HIS A 95 -9.09 4.51 0.82
C HIS A 95 -9.00 4.83 2.32
N PHE A 96 -9.56 5.99 2.74
CA PHE A 96 -9.58 6.49 4.11
C PHE A 96 -10.92 6.24 4.82
N ARG A 97 -11.84 5.51 4.18
CA ARG A 97 -13.12 5.11 4.77
C ARG A 97 -13.06 3.68 5.28
N LYS A 98 -13.87 3.35 6.29
CA LYS A 98 -14.06 1.98 6.77
C LYS A 98 -15.53 1.59 6.73
N ALA A 99 -15.80 0.30 6.54
CA ALA A 99 -17.17 -0.21 6.61
C ALA A 99 -17.74 -0.02 8.02
N TYR A 100 -19.01 0.34 8.11
CA TYR A 100 -19.74 0.48 9.36
C TYR A 100 -21.18 0.00 9.18
N PHE A 101 -21.69 -0.74 10.17
CA PHE A 101 -23.12 -1.02 10.31
C PHE A 101 -23.44 -1.25 11.80
N ASN A 102 -24.71 -1.09 12.17
CA ASN A 102 -25.18 -1.49 13.50
C ASN A 102 -25.51 -3.00 13.48
N PRO A 103 -24.75 -3.86 14.16
CA PRO A 103 -24.96 -5.32 14.11
C PRO A 103 -26.30 -5.75 14.69
N SER A 104 -26.84 -5.03 15.67
CA SER A 104 -28.18 -5.28 16.22
C SER A 104 -29.33 -4.93 15.26
N LYS A 105 -29.03 -4.30 14.12
CA LYS A 105 -29.99 -4.14 13.00
C LYS A 105 -29.80 -5.18 11.89
N CYS A 106 -28.76 -6.02 11.94
CA CYS A 106 -28.58 -7.08 10.96
C CYS A 106 -29.60 -8.20 11.25
N PRO A 107 -30.43 -8.61 10.27
CA PRO A 107 -31.44 -9.62 10.52
C PRO A 107 -30.79 -10.98 10.83
N PRO A 108 -31.27 -11.73 11.84
CA PRO A 108 -30.66 -13.00 12.23
C PRO A 108 -30.69 -14.04 11.09
N GLU A 109 -31.69 -13.96 10.22
CA GLU A 109 -31.88 -14.77 9.00
C GLU A 109 -31.02 -14.35 7.80
N CYS A 110 -30.18 -13.31 7.93
CA CYS A 110 -29.26 -12.92 6.86
C CYS A 110 -28.15 -13.97 6.66
N ASP A 111 -27.94 -14.40 5.42
CA ASP A 111 -26.82 -15.29 5.02
C ASP A 111 -25.41 -14.66 5.16
N ARG A 112 -25.34 -13.38 5.59
CA ARG A 112 -24.12 -12.60 5.85
C ARG A 112 -23.04 -12.73 4.75
N PRO A 113 -23.36 -12.51 3.47
CA PRO A 113 -22.37 -12.58 2.38
C PRO A 113 -21.23 -11.56 2.54
N CYS A 114 -21.44 -10.53 3.37
CA CYS A 114 -20.42 -9.56 3.77
C CYS A 114 -19.26 -10.17 4.58
N GLU A 115 -19.45 -11.27 5.31
CA GLU A 115 -18.35 -12.02 5.96
C GLU A 115 -17.45 -12.66 4.89
N ASN A 116 -18.05 -13.48 4.02
CA ASN A 116 -17.35 -14.26 3.00
C ASN A 116 -16.62 -13.40 1.95
N ILE A 117 -17.15 -12.22 1.61
CA ILE A 117 -16.50 -11.32 0.64
C ILE A 117 -15.38 -10.49 1.28
N CYS A 118 -15.25 -10.44 2.61
CA CYS A 118 -14.32 -9.56 3.30
C CYS A 118 -12.89 -10.11 3.23
N PRO A 119 -11.97 -9.51 2.43
CA PRO A 119 -10.64 -10.06 2.19
C PRO A 119 -9.65 -9.79 3.35
N ALA A 120 -10.15 -9.31 4.49
CA ALA A 120 -9.39 -9.00 5.70
C ALA A 120 -10.04 -9.63 6.94
N ASP A 121 -11.06 -10.48 6.76
CA ASP A 121 -11.88 -11.04 7.84
C ASP A 121 -12.40 -10.00 8.85
N ALA A 122 -12.54 -8.75 8.37
CA ALA A 122 -12.95 -7.60 9.17
C ALA A 122 -14.46 -7.57 9.47
N ILE A 123 -15.23 -8.54 8.97
CA ILE A 123 -16.64 -8.72 9.29
C ILE A 123 -16.82 -10.16 9.77
N LYS A 124 -17.27 -10.30 11.02
CA LYS A 124 -17.58 -11.58 11.70
C LYS A 124 -18.72 -11.35 12.68
N PHE A 125 -19.63 -12.31 12.76
CA PHE A 125 -20.77 -12.29 13.69
C PHE A 125 -20.64 -13.39 14.75
N GLU A 126 -19.50 -13.41 15.45
CA GLU A 126 -19.23 -14.32 16.59
C GLU A 126 -20.21 -14.04 17.76
N HIS A 127 -20.65 -12.79 17.89
CA HIS A 127 -21.67 -12.35 18.84
C HIS A 127 -22.70 -11.41 18.16
N PRO A 128 -23.96 -11.34 18.62
CA PRO A 128 -25.01 -10.50 18.01
C PRO A 128 -24.73 -8.98 18.03
N THR A 129 -23.75 -8.56 18.83
CA THR A 129 -23.29 -7.17 18.99
C THR A 129 -21.99 -6.88 18.25
N GLU A 130 -21.40 -7.87 17.58
CA GLU A 130 -20.20 -7.70 16.76
C GLU A 130 -20.56 -7.69 15.27
N GLY A 131 -19.86 -6.85 14.52
CA GLY A 131 -20.13 -6.63 13.10
C GLY A 131 -18.83 -6.34 12.35
N VAL A 132 -18.34 -5.10 12.38
CA VAL A 132 -17.06 -4.74 11.77
C VAL A 132 -15.95 -4.68 12.82
N LYS A 133 -14.92 -5.52 12.66
CA LYS A 133 -13.64 -5.43 13.40
C LYS A 133 -12.81 -4.29 12.80
N GLU A 134 -13.08 -3.06 13.28
CA GLU A 134 -12.63 -1.78 12.68
C GLU A 134 -11.12 -1.68 12.39
N LYS A 135 -10.28 -2.33 13.21
CA LYS A 135 -8.82 -2.37 13.02
C LYS A 135 -8.37 -3.22 11.82
N LEU A 136 -9.15 -4.23 11.46
CA LEU A 136 -8.93 -5.10 10.30
C LEU A 136 -9.47 -4.48 9.00
N CYS A 137 -10.45 -3.58 9.10
CA CYS A 137 -11.12 -3.00 7.94
C CYS A 137 -10.23 -1.98 7.22
N TYR A 138 -9.57 -2.41 6.13
CA TYR A 138 -8.79 -1.51 5.27
C TYR A 138 -9.64 -0.72 4.25
N GLY A 139 -10.97 -0.67 4.43
CA GLY A 139 -11.86 0.20 3.65
C GLY A 139 -12.39 -0.31 2.31
N CYS A 140 -12.04 -1.53 1.90
CA CYS A 140 -12.22 -2.01 0.52
C CYS A 140 -13.63 -1.90 -0.10
N GLY A 141 -14.68 -1.70 0.70
CA GLY A 141 -16.05 -1.49 0.23
C GLY A 141 -16.73 -2.71 -0.39
N ARG A 142 -16.05 -3.85 -0.58
CA ARG A 142 -16.62 -5.09 -1.16
C ARG A 142 -17.90 -5.57 -0.45
N CYS A 143 -18.02 -5.30 0.85
CA CYS A 143 -19.18 -5.65 1.67
C CYS A 143 -20.42 -4.80 1.39
N ILE A 144 -20.27 -3.58 0.86
CA ILE A 144 -21.36 -2.62 0.62
C ILE A 144 -22.33 -3.15 -0.46
N PRO A 145 -21.91 -3.45 -1.71
CA PRO A 145 -22.83 -3.84 -2.77
C PRO A 145 -23.40 -5.27 -2.61
N ILE A 146 -22.82 -6.10 -1.74
CA ILE A 146 -23.32 -7.46 -1.48
C ILE A 146 -24.29 -7.54 -0.29
N CYS A 147 -24.45 -6.47 0.50
CA CYS A 147 -25.37 -6.47 1.63
C CYS A 147 -26.82 -6.48 1.12
N PRO A 148 -27.61 -7.56 1.31
CA PRO A 148 -28.95 -7.66 0.72
C PRO A 148 -29.96 -6.66 1.30
N TYR A 149 -29.67 -6.14 2.50
CA TYR A 149 -30.50 -5.13 3.19
C TYR A 149 -29.93 -3.70 3.07
N GLY A 150 -28.77 -3.51 2.43
CA GLY A 150 -28.15 -2.18 2.29
C GLY A 150 -27.70 -1.51 3.59
N PHE A 151 -27.48 -2.26 4.67
CA PHE A 151 -27.17 -1.71 6.01
C PHE A 151 -25.70 -1.35 6.24
N ILE A 152 -24.81 -1.62 5.28
CA ILE A 152 -23.37 -1.33 5.40
C ILE A 152 -23.06 0.00 4.72
N ASP A 153 -22.68 0.98 5.53
CA ASP A 153 -22.24 2.31 5.15
C ASP A 153 -20.71 2.44 5.31
N THR A 154 -20.15 3.62 5.06
CA THR A 154 -18.73 3.91 5.28
C THR A 154 -18.48 5.16 6.10
N GLN A 155 -17.60 5.07 7.10
CA GLN A 155 -17.14 6.21 7.90
C GLN A 155 -15.72 6.62 7.48
N SER A 156 -15.53 7.90 7.16
CA SER A 156 -14.24 8.50 6.82
C SER A 156 -13.39 8.72 8.08
N HIS A 157 -12.16 8.19 8.10
CA HIS A 157 -11.20 8.38 9.19
C HIS A 157 -10.14 9.42 8.77
N VAL A 158 -10.48 10.70 8.89
CA VAL A 158 -9.58 11.81 8.55
C VAL A 158 -8.60 12.05 9.69
N ILE A 159 -7.29 12.00 9.40
CA ILE A 159 -6.22 12.32 10.34
C ILE A 159 -5.64 13.69 9.95
N SER A 160 -5.35 14.55 10.93
CA SER A 160 -4.87 15.89 10.64
C SER A 160 -3.48 15.84 10.01
N ILE A 161 -3.29 16.55 8.89
CA ILE A 161 -1.99 16.70 8.25
C ILE A 161 -0.94 17.27 9.22
N ASP A 162 -1.33 18.17 10.13
CA ASP A 162 -0.42 18.77 11.10
C ASP A 162 0.19 17.72 12.05
N GLU A 163 -0.55 16.65 12.36
CA GLU A 163 -0.03 15.54 13.17
C GLU A 163 1.01 14.73 12.39
N VAL A 164 0.73 14.44 11.11
CA VAL A 164 1.66 13.73 10.21
C VAL A 164 2.95 14.52 10.00
N LEU A 165 2.85 15.84 9.73
CA LEU A 165 3.99 16.74 9.57
C LEU A 165 4.82 16.86 10.86
N ASN A 166 4.15 16.89 12.02
CA ASN A 166 4.80 16.81 13.32
C ASN A 166 5.56 15.49 13.50
N TRP A 167 5.05 14.35 13.00
CA TRP A 167 5.77 13.08 13.04
C TRP A 167 6.96 13.01 12.08
N LEU A 168 6.95 13.70 10.93
CA LEU A 168 8.15 13.87 10.07
C LEU A 168 9.35 14.48 10.81
N THR A 169 9.13 15.11 11.97
CA THR A 169 10.20 15.66 12.82
C THR A 169 10.74 14.68 13.86
N LYS A 170 10.03 13.56 14.10
CA LYS A 170 10.21 12.66 15.26
C LYS A 170 10.41 11.19 14.89
N LEU A 171 9.94 10.77 13.72
CA LEU A 171 9.99 9.39 13.23
C LEU A 171 10.72 9.35 11.88
N PRO A 172 11.42 8.25 11.56
CA PRO A 172 12.13 8.07 10.28
C PRO A 172 11.15 7.75 9.15
N ILE A 173 10.25 8.69 8.84
CA ILE A 173 9.39 8.66 7.66
C ILE A 173 10.20 9.23 6.49
N ASN A 174 10.24 8.51 5.36
CA ASN A 174 11.08 8.86 4.21
C ASN A 174 10.27 9.44 3.05
N ALA A 175 8.98 9.11 2.95
CA ALA A 175 8.13 9.52 1.84
C ALA A 175 6.70 9.84 2.31
N LEU A 176 5.99 10.65 1.53
CA LEU A 176 4.54 10.81 1.64
C LEU A 176 3.88 10.33 0.34
N GLU A 177 2.74 9.68 0.48
CA GLU A 177 1.77 9.51 -0.59
C GLU A 177 0.60 10.45 -0.35
N ILE A 178 0.28 11.28 -1.34
CA ILE A 178 -0.92 12.13 -1.33
C ILE A 178 -1.98 11.48 -2.21
N HIS A 179 -3.06 11.03 -1.58
CA HIS A 179 -4.29 10.64 -2.25
C HIS A 179 -5.15 11.86 -2.56
N THR A 180 -5.69 11.87 -3.78
CA THR A 180 -6.47 12.97 -4.34
C THR A 180 -7.43 12.45 -5.41
N GLN A 181 -8.40 13.24 -5.84
CA GLN A 181 -9.34 12.87 -6.91
C GLN A 181 -9.67 14.06 -7.83
N ALA A 182 -10.02 13.76 -9.08
CA ALA A 182 -10.32 14.78 -10.08
C ALA A 182 -11.41 15.75 -9.59
N GLY A 183 -11.06 17.04 -9.55
CA GLY A 183 -11.90 18.12 -8.99
C GLY A 183 -11.45 18.65 -7.63
N HIS A 184 -10.55 17.95 -6.90
CA HIS A 184 -10.05 18.38 -5.58
C HIS A 184 -8.94 19.44 -5.63
N PHE A 185 -8.74 20.20 -6.71
CA PHE A 185 -7.54 21.03 -6.87
C PHE A 185 -7.31 22.01 -5.72
N GLN A 186 -8.37 22.67 -5.23
CA GLN A 186 -8.27 23.59 -4.09
C GLN A 186 -7.92 22.88 -2.76
N HIS A 187 -8.42 21.66 -2.56
CA HIS A 187 -8.07 20.83 -1.41
C HIS A 187 -6.60 20.38 -1.47
N PHE A 188 -6.17 19.88 -2.63
CA PHE A 188 -4.78 19.54 -2.92
C PHE A 188 -3.84 20.74 -2.68
N GLN A 189 -4.19 21.93 -3.17
CA GLN A 189 -3.41 23.15 -2.95
C GLN A 189 -3.27 23.47 -1.46
N THR A 190 -4.34 23.33 -0.68
CA THR A 190 -4.34 23.57 0.77
C THR A 190 -3.41 22.59 1.48
N LEU A 191 -3.53 21.29 1.17
CA LEU A 191 -2.63 20.24 1.67
C LEU A 191 -1.17 20.51 1.27
N TRP A 192 -0.93 20.90 0.03
CA TRP A 192 0.40 21.16 -0.52
C TRP A 192 1.11 22.33 0.16
N GLN A 193 0.39 23.40 0.54
CA GLN A 193 0.97 24.51 1.31
C GLN A 193 1.52 24.05 2.67
N SER A 194 0.86 23.09 3.32
CA SER A 194 1.36 22.49 4.57
C SER A 194 2.52 21.51 4.33
N VAL A 195 2.51 20.73 3.24
CA VAL A 195 3.58 19.74 2.95
C VAL A 195 4.87 20.40 2.42
N LYS A 196 4.77 21.42 1.56
CA LYS A 196 5.89 22.04 0.84
C LYS A 196 7.07 22.49 1.73
N PRO A 197 6.86 23.11 2.92
CA PRO A 197 7.96 23.48 3.82
C PRO A 197 8.77 22.29 4.37
N HIS A 198 8.22 21.07 4.31
CA HIS A 198 8.82 19.87 4.90
C HIS A 198 9.52 18.96 3.88
N LEU A 199 9.54 19.33 2.58
CA LEU A 199 10.12 18.52 1.50
C LEU A 199 11.57 18.10 1.74
N CYS A 200 12.37 18.93 2.42
CA CYS A 200 13.77 18.61 2.77
C CYS A 200 13.94 17.43 3.75
N ARG A 201 12.85 16.93 4.35
CA ARG A 201 12.82 15.74 5.21
C ARG A 201 12.43 14.47 4.45
N LEU A 202 11.88 14.61 3.25
CA LEU A 202 11.41 13.51 2.42
C LEU A 202 12.45 13.20 1.34
N GLN A 203 12.47 11.94 0.90
CA GLN A 203 13.31 11.46 -0.20
C GLN A 203 12.53 11.37 -1.51
N LEU A 204 11.19 11.25 -1.45
CA LEU A 204 10.29 11.32 -2.59
C LEU A 204 8.85 11.63 -2.14
N ILE A 205 8.00 12.00 -3.10
CA ILE A 205 6.54 12.06 -2.94
C ILE A 205 5.87 11.21 -4.01
N ALA A 206 4.81 10.50 -3.62
CA ALA A 206 3.87 9.87 -4.54
C ALA A 206 2.56 10.65 -4.60
N ILE A 207 1.99 10.83 -5.79
CA ILE A 207 0.62 11.33 -6.00
C ILE A 207 -0.22 10.17 -6.50
N SER A 208 -1.26 9.82 -5.75
CA SER A 208 -2.20 8.75 -6.08
C SER A 208 -3.55 9.36 -6.43
N CYS A 209 -4.04 9.10 -7.64
CA CYS A 209 -5.34 9.59 -8.09
C CYS A 209 -6.06 8.48 -8.86
N PRO A 210 -7.32 8.13 -8.52
CA PRO A 210 -8.15 7.20 -9.28
C PRO A 210 -8.26 7.58 -10.75
N TYR A 211 -8.26 6.59 -11.64
CA TYR A 211 -8.48 6.82 -13.07
C TYR A 211 -9.87 7.40 -13.37
N THR A 212 -9.91 8.53 -14.07
CA THR A 212 -11.10 9.10 -14.72
C THR A 212 -10.76 9.53 -16.15
N PRO A 213 -11.74 9.73 -17.05
CA PRO A 213 -11.47 10.18 -18.42
C PRO A 213 -10.76 11.54 -18.52
N THR A 214 -10.83 12.38 -17.49
CA THR A 214 -10.24 13.74 -17.43
C THR A 214 -9.07 13.84 -16.44
N VAL A 215 -8.58 12.70 -15.92
CA VAL A 215 -7.60 12.70 -14.82
C VAL A 215 -6.27 13.34 -15.22
N THR A 216 -5.86 13.26 -16.48
CA THR A 216 -4.62 13.88 -16.98
C THR A 216 -4.65 15.40 -16.89
N ASP A 217 -5.80 16.03 -17.15
CA ASP A 217 -5.96 17.49 -17.06
C ASP A 217 -5.86 17.95 -15.60
N TYR A 218 -6.35 17.11 -14.69
CA TYR A 218 -6.25 17.34 -13.25
C TYR A 218 -4.81 17.17 -12.74
N LEU A 219 -4.14 16.07 -13.10
CA LEU A 219 -2.74 15.85 -12.72
C LEU A 219 -1.79 16.88 -13.33
N ARG A 220 -2.13 17.46 -14.49
CA ARG A 220 -1.34 18.55 -15.09
C ARG A 220 -1.45 19.85 -14.29
N GLN A 221 -2.62 20.14 -13.72
CA GLN A 221 -2.78 21.27 -12.78
C GLN A 221 -1.94 21.06 -11.51
N ILE A 222 -1.93 19.84 -10.97
CA ILE A 222 -1.06 19.46 -9.85
C ILE A 222 0.42 19.65 -10.24
N GLU A 223 0.87 19.06 -11.34
CA GLU A 223 2.26 19.14 -11.81
C GLU A 223 2.74 20.59 -11.92
N ASN A 224 1.96 21.44 -12.61
CA ASN A 224 2.25 22.87 -12.78
C ASN A 224 2.26 23.64 -11.45
N HIS A 225 1.57 23.17 -10.41
CA HIS A 225 1.53 23.81 -9.09
C HIS A 225 2.68 23.36 -8.17
N ILE A 226 3.10 22.10 -8.27
CA ILE A 226 4.14 21.54 -7.39
C ILE A 226 5.56 21.70 -7.94
N LYS A 227 5.74 21.85 -9.26
CA LYS A 227 7.06 22.03 -9.88
C LYS A 227 7.56 23.49 -9.77
N PRO A 228 8.88 23.73 -9.67
CA PRO A 228 9.95 22.73 -9.59
C PRO A 228 9.95 22.01 -8.23
N LEU A 229 10.10 20.68 -8.26
CA LEU A 229 10.16 19.82 -7.08
C LEU A 229 11.61 19.38 -6.82
N PRO A 230 12.15 19.51 -5.59
CA PRO A 230 13.56 19.19 -5.30
C PRO A 230 13.82 17.71 -5.03
N ILE A 231 12.79 16.87 -5.07
CA ILE A 231 12.83 15.42 -4.79
C ILE A 231 12.05 14.66 -5.86
N PRO A 232 12.36 13.37 -6.11
CA PRO A 232 11.59 12.49 -6.98
C PRO A 232 10.06 12.55 -6.77
N LEU A 233 9.34 12.58 -7.89
CA LEU A 233 7.88 12.49 -7.96
C LEU A 233 7.49 11.12 -8.55
N ILE A 234 6.61 10.40 -7.87
CA ILE A 234 5.97 9.18 -8.38
C ILE A 234 4.51 9.50 -8.71
N TRP A 235 4.12 9.28 -9.96
CA TRP A 235 2.72 9.19 -10.36
C TRP A 235 2.22 7.76 -10.11
N GLN A 236 1.46 7.56 -9.02
CA GLN A 236 0.81 6.28 -8.72
C GLN A 236 -0.50 6.19 -9.52
N THR A 237 -0.48 5.37 -10.58
CA THR A 237 -1.63 5.21 -11.49
C THR A 237 -2.66 4.25 -10.92
N ASP A 238 -3.33 4.64 -9.83
CA ASP A 238 -4.35 3.81 -9.18
C ASP A 238 -5.53 3.53 -10.11
N GLY A 239 -5.58 2.29 -10.61
CA GLY A 239 -6.48 1.89 -11.68
C GLY A 239 -7.94 1.84 -11.24
N ARG A 240 -8.33 0.75 -10.56
CA ARG A 240 -9.66 0.59 -9.97
C ARG A 240 -9.53 0.56 -8.44
N PRO A 241 -9.71 1.70 -7.75
CA PRO A 241 -9.55 1.83 -6.31
C PRO A 241 -10.24 0.69 -5.57
N MET A 242 -9.53 0.09 -4.62
CA MET A 242 -10.06 -0.89 -3.66
C MET A 242 -10.78 -2.13 -4.20
N SER A 243 -10.88 -2.31 -5.52
CA SER A 243 -11.56 -3.43 -6.17
C SER A 243 -11.17 -4.78 -5.57
N GLY A 244 -9.89 -4.91 -5.18
CA GLY A 244 -9.34 -6.09 -4.55
C GLY A 244 -9.47 -7.35 -5.42
N ASP A 245 -9.79 -7.19 -6.70
CA ASP A 245 -9.84 -8.27 -7.67
C ASP A 245 -8.39 -8.66 -8.00
N ILE A 246 -8.12 -9.96 -8.05
CA ILE A 246 -6.78 -10.51 -8.28
C ILE A 246 -6.72 -11.23 -9.66
N GLY A 247 -7.79 -11.15 -10.44
CA GLY A 247 -7.88 -11.78 -11.76
C GLY A 247 -6.97 -11.12 -12.80
N LYS A 248 -6.57 -11.88 -13.82
CA LYS A 248 -5.66 -11.45 -14.91
C LYS A 248 -6.07 -10.13 -15.60
N GLY A 249 -7.37 -9.80 -15.61
CA GLY A 249 -7.90 -8.57 -16.20
C GLY A 249 -7.57 -7.28 -15.43
N THR A 250 -7.32 -7.37 -14.12
CA THR A 250 -7.37 -6.21 -13.19
C THR A 250 -6.26 -5.18 -13.40
N THR A 251 -5.09 -5.63 -13.85
CA THR A 251 -3.92 -4.79 -14.13
C THR A 251 -4.08 -3.89 -15.36
N HIS A 252 -4.99 -4.19 -16.29
CA HIS A 252 -5.04 -3.48 -17.58
C HIS A 252 -5.39 -1.99 -17.43
N LEU A 253 -6.17 -1.61 -16.40
CA LEU A 253 -6.55 -0.21 -16.20
C LEU A 253 -5.38 0.65 -15.72
N THR A 254 -4.58 0.16 -14.77
CA THR A 254 -3.40 0.88 -14.28
C THR A 254 -2.30 1.00 -15.34
N ILE A 255 -2.09 -0.04 -16.17
CA ILE A 255 -1.20 0.04 -17.33
C ILE A 255 -1.70 1.06 -18.34
N LYS A 256 -2.97 0.99 -18.76
CA LYS A 256 -3.55 1.93 -19.74
C LYS A 256 -3.44 3.38 -19.24
N TYR A 257 -3.73 3.62 -17.97
CA TYR A 257 -3.60 4.92 -17.33
C TYR A 257 -2.16 5.46 -17.42
N ALA A 258 -1.16 4.66 -17.08
CA ALA A 258 0.24 5.05 -17.22
C ALA A 258 0.61 5.37 -18.68
N GLN A 259 0.17 4.56 -19.65
CA GLN A 259 0.37 4.86 -21.07
C GLN A 259 -0.27 6.19 -21.48
N THR A 260 -1.51 6.46 -21.07
CA THR A 260 -2.19 7.72 -21.37
C THR A 260 -1.48 8.93 -20.74
N MET A 261 -0.92 8.81 -19.54
CA MET A 261 -0.08 9.88 -18.97
C MET A 261 1.23 10.09 -19.77
N MET A 262 1.90 9.02 -20.20
CA MET A 262 3.09 9.13 -21.06
C MET A 262 2.77 9.80 -22.40
N GLU A 263 1.65 9.43 -23.03
CA GLU A 263 1.16 10.02 -24.28
C GLU A 263 0.84 11.51 -24.15
N GLN A 264 0.36 11.95 -22.97
CA GLN A 264 0.17 13.36 -22.67
C GLN A 264 1.48 14.09 -22.33
N GLY A 265 2.61 13.40 -22.14
CA GLY A 265 3.91 13.99 -21.86
C GLY A 265 4.20 14.23 -20.37
N PHE A 266 3.70 13.39 -19.47
CA PHE A 266 4.26 13.29 -18.11
C PHE A 266 5.59 12.53 -18.15
N THR A 267 6.60 13.00 -17.40
CA THR A 267 7.99 12.51 -17.50
C THR A 267 8.64 12.10 -16.18
N ASP A 268 7.97 12.28 -15.05
CA ASP A 268 8.42 11.75 -13.75
C ASP A 268 8.14 10.23 -13.64
N TYR A 269 8.44 9.64 -12.48
CA TYR A 269 8.40 8.19 -12.31
C TYR A 269 6.97 7.63 -12.30
N PHE A 270 6.74 6.52 -13.00
CA PHE A 270 5.43 5.84 -13.03
C PHE A 270 5.40 4.59 -12.14
N GLN A 271 4.42 4.51 -11.25
CA GLN A 271 4.17 3.33 -10.42
C GLN A 271 2.75 2.81 -10.64
N LEU A 272 2.62 1.53 -11.03
CA LEU A 272 1.31 0.90 -11.15
C LEU A 272 0.72 0.55 -9.78
N ALA A 273 -0.55 0.84 -9.58
CA ALA A 273 -1.32 0.48 -8.38
C ALA A 273 -2.79 0.19 -8.73
N GLY A 274 -3.54 -0.44 -7.82
CA GLY A 274 -4.96 -0.77 -8.03
C GLY A 274 -5.18 -1.90 -9.05
N GLY A 275 -5.27 -3.15 -8.56
CA GLY A 275 -5.42 -4.34 -9.41
C GLY A 275 -4.09 -4.97 -9.85
N THR A 276 -3.01 -4.70 -9.13
CA THR A 276 -1.68 -5.30 -9.33
C THR A 276 -1.61 -6.69 -8.69
N ASN A 277 -0.94 -7.62 -9.38
CA ASN A 277 -0.82 -9.03 -9.00
C ASN A 277 0.45 -9.66 -9.61
N GLU A 278 0.69 -10.96 -9.36
CA GLU A 278 1.89 -11.68 -9.81
C GLU A 278 2.13 -11.66 -11.33
N HIS A 279 1.10 -11.38 -12.13
CA HIS A 279 1.19 -11.28 -13.58
C HIS A 279 1.53 -9.87 -14.08
N THR A 280 1.46 -8.84 -13.23
CA THR A 280 1.65 -7.44 -13.64
C THR A 280 3.04 -7.20 -14.22
N ALA A 281 4.09 -7.70 -13.58
CA ALA A 281 5.47 -7.54 -14.07
C ALA A 281 5.71 -8.26 -15.42
N LEU A 282 5.12 -9.46 -15.60
CA LEU A 282 5.15 -10.14 -16.89
C LEU A 282 4.42 -9.32 -17.97
N LYS A 283 3.25 -8.76 -17.63
CA LYS A 283 2.44 -7.99 -18.59
C LYS A 283 3.13 -6.71 -19.06
N ILE A 284 3.85 -6.02 -18.18
CA ILE A 284 4.71 -4.87 -18.53
C ILE A 284 5.78 -5.30 -19.55
N ARG A 285 6.45 -6.44 -19.32
CA ARG A 285 7.47 -6.98 -20.23
C ARG A 285 6.88 -7.37 -21.59
N GLU A 286 5.76 -8.10 -21.62
CA GLU A 286 5.04 -8.46 -22.85
C GLU A 286 4.61 -7.25 -23.68
N MET A 287 4.32 -6.12 -23.04
CA MET A 287 3.90 -4.87 -23.69
C MET A 287 5.06 -3.93 -24.04
N GLY A 288 6.32 -4.30 -23.77
CA GLY A 288 7.49 -3.45 -24.03
C GLY A 288 7.53 -2.18 -23.18
N LEU A 289 6.95 -2.21 -21.97
CA LEU A 289 6.83 -1.05 -21.07
C LEU A 289 7.86 -1.04 -19.94
N SER A 290 8.79 -2.01 -19.91
CA SER A 290 9.79 -2.20 -18.84
C SER A 290 10.65 -0.97 -18.56
N ASP A 291 10.99 -0.19 -19.59
CA ASP A 291 11.84 1.00 -19.47
C ASP A 291 11.03 2.29 -19.28
N LYS A 292 9.70 2.17 -19.15
CA LYS A 292 8.76 3.29 -18.97
C LYS A 292 8.00 3.23 -17.64
N ILE A 293 7.84 2.03 -17.08
CA ILE A 293 7.20 1.83 -15.77
C ILE A 293 8.30 1.60 -14.74
N ASN A 294 8.39 2.50 -13.76
CA ASN A 294 9.46 2.49 -12.78
C ASN A 294 9.24 1.48 -11.65
N GLY A 295 7.97 1.20 -11.34
CA GLY A 295 7.63 0.26 -10.28
C GLY A 295 6.19 -0.23 -10.24
N ILE A 296 5.94 -1.12 -9.30
CA ILE A 296 4.63 -1.70 -9.01
C ILE A 296 4.40 -1.67 -7.50
N ALA A 297 3.25 -1.14 -7.10
CA ALA A 297 2.77 -1.20 -5.73
C ALA A 297 1.83 -2.40 -5.54
N PHE A 298 2.00 -3.17 -4.48
CA PHE A 298 1.21 -4.35 -4.17
C PHE A 298 0.51 -4.21 -2.81
N GLY A 299 -0.83 -4.16 -2.84
CA GLY A 299 -1.67 -4.15 -1.65
C GLY A 299 -2.28 -5.53 -1.35
N SER A 300 -3.52 -5.73 -1.78
CA SER A 300 -4.32 -6.93 -1.47
C SER A 300 -3.61 -8.24 -1.81
N LYS A 301 -2.88 -8.32 -2.95
CA LYS A 301 -2.12 -9.52 -3.31
C LYS A 301 -0.99 -9.81 -2.31
N ALA A 302 -0.20 -8.80 -1.96
CA ALA A 302 0.95 -8.93 -1.06
C ALA A 302 0.54 -9.35 0.35
N ARG A 303 -0.60 -8.82 0.85
CA ARG A 303 -1.17 -9.25 2.13
C ARG A 303 -1.76 -10.66 2.06
N LYS A 304 -2.53 -10.97 1.01
CA LYS A 304 -3.19 -12.27 0.86
C LYS A 304 -2.20 -13.44 0.84
N ILE A 305 -1.05 -13.32 0.18
CA ILE A 305 -0.10 -14.45 0.11
C ILE A 305 0.57 -14.79 1.44
N LEU A 306 0.55 -13.90 2.43
CA LEU A 306 1.04 -14.18 3.78
C LEU A 306 -0.09 -14.40 4.80
N ALA A 307 -1.36 -14.34 4.39
CA ALA A 307 -2.50 -14.38 5.30
C ALA A 307 -2.60 -15.71 6.07
N GLU A 308 -2.38 -16.84 5.40
CA GLU A 308 -2.43 -18.18 6.04
C GLU A 308 -1.31 -18.34 7.09
N ILE A 309 -0.08 -17.92 6.76
CA ILE A 309 1.09 -17.97 7.67
C ILE A 309 0.89 -17.06 8.89
N LEU A 310 0.33 -15.86 8.68
CA LEU A 310 0.04 -14.92 9.77
C LEU A 310 -1.14 -15.38 10.64
N HIS A 311 -2.12 -16.08 10.06
CA HIS A 311 -3.21 -16.69 10.82
C HIS A 311 -2.74 -17.88 11.66
N GLU A 312 -1.85 -18.73 11.13
CA GLU A 312 -1.19 -19.78 11.92
C GLU A 312 -0.41 -19.17 13.09
N LEU A 313 0.38 -18.11 12.83
CA LEU A 313 1.11 -17.37 13.86
C LEU A 313 0.17 -16.81 14.95
N GLU A 314 -1.00 -16.29 14.59
CA GLU A 314 -2.02 -15.80 15.53
C GLU A 314 -2.57 -16.92 16.45
N ILE A 315 -2.64 -18.15 15.96
CA ILE A 315 -3.08 -19.31 16.75
C ILE A 315 -1.97 -19.79 17.70
N ILE A 316 -0.71 -19.84 17.24
CA ILE A 316 0.39 -20.48 17.97
C ILE A 316 1.25 -19.51 18.81
N SER A 317 1.13 -18.20 18.60
CA SER A 317 1.95 -17.17 19.24
C SER A 317 1.12 -16.15 20.04
N PRO A 318 1.14 -16.19 21.38
CA PRO A 318 0.47 -15.19 22.22
C PRO A 318 1.00 -13.76 22.01
N GLN A 319 2.25 -13.62 21.53
CA GLN A 319 2.90 -12.34 21.24
C GLN A 319 2.80 -11.93 19.77
N ASN A 320 2.39 -12.84 18.88
CA ASN A 320 2.29 -12.65 17.43
C ASN A 320 3.58 -12.05 16.81
N GLN A 321 4.73 -12.65 17.17
CA GLN A 321 6.06 -12.24 16.67
C GLN A 321 6.61 -13.33 15.74
N LEU A 322 6.65 -13.03 14.45
CA LEU A 322 7.00 -14.00 13.41
C LEU A 322 8.43 -14.55 13.56
N GLU A 323 9.36 -13.77 14.10
CA GLU A 323 10.75 -14.18 14.26
C GLU A 323 10.98 -15.26 15.33
N ASP A 324 10.06 -15.41 16.29
CA ASP A 324 10.13 -16.44 17.33
C ASP A 324 9.84 -17.85 16.75
N TYR A 325 9.33 -17.91 15.51
CA TYR A 325 8.94 -19.13 14.80
C TYR A 325 9.71 -19.21 13.48
N PRO A 326 10.99 -19.67 13.50
CA PRO A 326 11.87 -19.60 12.32
C PRO A 326 11.31 -20.28 11.07
N HIS A 327 10.49 -21.31 11.19
CA HIS A 327 9.85 -21.96 10.05
C HIS A 327 8.87 -21.02 9.34
N LEU A 328 7.90 -20.45 10.08
CA LEU A 328 6.96 -19.44 9.55
C LEU A 328 7.68 -18.20 9.04
N LEU A 329 8.74 -17.73 9.71
CA LEU A 329 9.53 -16.59 9.23
C LEU A 329 10.11 -16.85 7.83
N TRP A 330 10.83 -17.95 7.64
CA TRP A 330 11.49 -18.22 6.36
C TRP A 330 10.51 -18.64 5.26
N GLU A 331 9.37 -19.24 5.62
CA GLU A 331 8.27 -19.46 4.69
C GLU A 331 7.65 -18.13 4.23
N ALA A 332 7.36 -17.20 5.15
CA ALA A 332 6.85 -15.89 4.81
C ALA A 332 7.81 -15.09 3.93
N VAL A 333 9.12 -15.14 4.24
CA VAL A 333 10.16 -14.50 3.41
C VAL A 333 10.25 -15.15 2.02
N PHE A 334 10.15 -16.47 1.92
CA PHE A 334 10.13 -17.19 0.63
C PHE A 334 8.91 -16.84 -0.23
N VAL A 335 7.73 -16.75 0.38
CA VAL A 335 6.49 -16.39 -0.33
C VAL A 335 6.51 -14.91 -0.74
N ALA A 336 6.99 -14.01 0.12
CA ALA A 336 7.19 -12.61 -0.20
C ALA A 336 8.23 -12.40 -1.32
N SER A 337 9.37 -13.12 -1.29
CA SER A 337 10.44 -12.95 -2.26
C SER A 337 10.04 -13.37 -3.67
N LYS A 338 9.15 -14.36 -3.83
CA LYS A 338 8.55 -14.68 -5.15
C LYS A 338 7.81 -13.49 -5.76
N LEU A 339 7.11 -12.69 -4.94
CA LEU A 339 6.40 -11.51 -5.43
C LEU A 339 7.37 -10.36 -5.71
N VAL A 340 8.34 -10.11 -4.82
CA VAL A 340 9.40 -9.08 -5.00
C VAL A 340 10.23 -9.35 -6.26
N ASN A 341 10.72 -10.59 -6.42
CA ASN A 341 11.55 -11.02 -7.55
C ASN A 341 10.77 -11.16 -8.88
N SER A 342 9.45 -10.95 -8.89
CA SER A 342 8.72 -10.80 -10.15
C SER A 342 9.12 -9.52 -10.92
N LEU A 343 9.53 -8.50 -10.16
CA LEU A 343 9.91 -7.16 -10.63
C LEU A 343 11.41 -6.87 -10.48
N LYS A 344 12.07 -7.37 -9.42
CA LYS A 344 13.54 -7.26 -9.32
C LYS A 344 14.18 -8.01 -10.49
N LYS A 345 15.02 -7.31 -11.25
CA LYS A 345 15.92 -7.95 -12.21
C LYS A 345 16.86 -8.84 -11.41
N ASN A 346 16.75 -10.15 -11.57
CA ASN A 346 17.78 -11.07 -11.09
C ASN A 346 19.05 -10.72 -11.88
N ASN A 347 20.11 -10.28 -11.17
CA ASN A 347 21.45 -10.22 -11.75
C ASN A 347 21.97 -11.66 -11.88
N ILE A 348 21.46 -12.36 -12.89
CA ILE A 348 21.92 -13.66 -13.37
C ILE A 348 22.13 -13.50 -14.88
N ASP A 349 23.20 -12.78 -15.21
CA ASP A 349 23.95 -12.85 -16.46
C ASP A 349 25.41 -13.18 -16.08
#